data_AF-A0A3P7QEA8-F1
#
_entry.id   AF-A0A3P7QEA8-F1
#
_cell.length_a   1.000
_cell.length_b   1.000
_cell.length_c   1.000
_cell.angle_alpha   90.00
_cell.angle_beta   90.00
_cell.angle_gamma   90.00
#
_symmetry.space_group_name_H-M   'P 1'
#
loop_
_entity.id
_entity.type
_entity.pdbx_description
1 polymer ?
#
loop_
_entity_poly.entity_id
_entity_poly.type
_entity_poly.pdbx_seq_one_letter_code
_entity_poly.pdbx_strand_id
1 'polypeptide(L)'
;MKLTKVEAVSSSAVEFPKILKDHYCADKFEVSSIERLNEGGSKAVYKVSLRRKEGENFLYTPGDSISLICSNAEDDVSWLLDHTDLEGSSPDQSLLIEREQTKKSNPGLPLNVCISPRLLMRHFLELHSPASRRTLNLLVNHFKSDTCPTSRVQKALLHQLVGREGAPLYNRWIRDNNLTVMDLIATFDACHPTVTALLDLFPSLRPRPYSLVNECTVCTGDDHQQLVFVYTRVDFCATEDLGTVEGVTFRRYQRPHGTCTGWLEDLRKKLTGSSSKVDLLVRPRENMNKFRHPSVDISSKENAPLILIAAGTGIAPFISFLQYRRRQRQQVRRFPCNTLNLRQSSVIR
;
A
#
# COMPACT_ATOMS: atom_id res chain seq x y z
N MET A 1 -18.29 -7.49 11.40
CA MET A 1 -18.24 -8.69 10.51
C MET A 1 -18.63 -9.92 11.32
N LYS A 2 -19.01 -11.02 10.68
CA LYS A 2 -19.14 -12.33 11.35
C LYS A 2 -18.06 -13.28 10.81
N LEU A 3 -17.38 -13.98 11.71
CA LEU A 3 -16.41 -15.01 11.37
C LEU A 3 -16.98 -16.37 11.79
N THR A 4 -17.02 -17.31 10.85
CA THR A 4 -17.51 -18.67 11.10
C THR A 4 -16.36 -19.65 10.86
N LYS A 5 -16.07 -20.53 11.83
CA LYS A 5 -15.07 -21.59 11.64
C LYS A 5 -15.56 -22.52 10.55
N VAL A 6 -14.67 -22.86 9.61
CA VAL A 6 -14.97 -23.82 8.55
C VAL A 6 -14.37 -25.16 8.93
N GLU A 7 -15.17 -26.22 8.95
CA GLU A 7 -14.65 -27.58 9.06
C GLU A 7 -13.77 -27.85 7.86
N ALA A 8 -12.50 -28.20 8.10
CA ALA A 8 -11.40 -28.43 7.18
C ALA A 8 -11.74 -28.54 5.66
N VAL A 9 -12.25 -27.47 5.06
CA VAL A 9 -12.17 -27.27 3.63
C VAL A 9 -10.81 -26.65 3.45
N SER A 10 -9.87 -27.45 2.96
CA SER A 10 -8.57 -26.96 2.54
C SER A 10 -8.78 -25.96 1.40
N SER A 11 -9.03 -24.68 1.71
CA SER A 11 -8.60 -23.63 0.80
C SER A 11 -7.09 -23.71 0.82
N SER A 12 -6.57 -24.57 -0.06
CA SER A 12 -5.14 -24.81 -0.17
C SER A 12 -4.45 -23.46 -0.38
N ALA A 13 -3.17 -23.35 0.01
CA ALA A 13 -2.35 -22.16 -0.28
C ALA A 13 -2.40 -21.73 -1.78
N VAL A 14 -2.90 -22.59 -2.66
CA VAL A 14 -3.15 -22.37 -4.09
C VAL A 14 -4.28 -21.37 -4.36
N GLU A 15 -5.31 -21.28 -3.52
CA GLU A 15 -6.47 -20.39 -3.78
C GLU A 15 -6.25 -18.95 -3.31
N PHE A 16 -5.46 -18.75 -2.25
CA PHE A 16 -5.27 -17.42 -1.67
C PHE A 16 -4.70 -16.37 -2.65
N PRO A 17 -3.68 -16.69 -3.49
CA PRO A 17 -3.21 -15.75 -4.51
C PRO A 17 -4.31 -15.30 -5.47
N LYS A 18 -5.29 -16.17 -5.78
CA LYS A 18 -6.45 -15.83 -6.61
C LYS A 18 -7.40 -14.91 -5.86
N ILE A 19 -7.73 -15.23 -4.59
CA ILE A 19 -8.56 -14.37 -3.73
C ILE A 19 -7.99 -12.96 -3.65
N LEU A 20 -6.67 -12.84 -3.42
CA LEU A 20 -6.00 -11.55 -3.32
C LEU A 20 -6.01 -10.78 -4.64
N LYS A 21 -5.75 -11.49 -5.76
CA LYS A 21 -5.79 -10.92 -7.11
C LYS A 21 -7.18 -10.36 -7.43
N ASP A 22 -8.21 -11.16 -7.20
CA ASP A 22 -9.59 -10.83 -7.54
C ASP A 22 -10.12 -9.69 -6.65
N HIS A 23 -9.84 -9.74 -5.35
CA HIS A 23 -10.24 -8.70 -4.39
C HIS A 23 -9.70 -7.31 -4.77
N TYR A 24 -8.45 -7.22 -5.20
CA TYR A 24 -7.83 -5.95 -5.57
C TYR A 24 -7.95 -5.60 -7.05
N CYS A 25 -8.54 -6.48 -7.88
CA CYS A 25 -8.57 -6.39 -9.33
C CYS A 25 -7.18 -6.08 -9.91
N ALA A 26 -6.19 -6.89 -9.51
CA ALA A 26 -4.78 -6.68 -9.81
C ALA A 26 -4.24 -7.69 -10.82
N ASP A 27 -3.18 -7.32 -11.52
CA ASP A 27 -2.41 -8.16 -12.42
C ASP A 27 -1.05 -8.49 -11.82
N LYS A 28 -0.47 -9.63 -12.24
CA LYS A 28 0.87 -10.06 -11.81
C LYS A 28 1.94 -9.46 -12.71
N PHE A 29 2.96 -8.88 -12.09
CA PHE A 29 4.15 -8.38 -12.77
C PHE A 29 5.41 -8.94 -12.09
N GLU A 30 6.31 -9.51 -12.88
CA GLU A 30 7.58 -10.00 -12.36
C GLU A 30 8.51 -8.84 -12.02
N VAL A 31 9.16 -8.88 -10.86
CA VAL A 31 10.22 -7.95 -10.51
C VAL A 31 11.47 -8.28 -11.32
N SER A 32 11.86 -7.37 -12.21
CA SER A 32 13.11 -7.46 -12.96
C SER A 32 14.30 -6.95 -12.14
N SER A 33 14.13 -5.82 -11.45
CA SER A 33 15.18 -5.28 -10.57
C SER A 33 14.62 -4.32 -9.52
N ILE A 34 15.32 -4.21 -8.39
CA ILE A 34 15.15 -3.16 -7.37
C ILE A 34 16.53 -2.57 -7.08
N GLU A 35 16.80 -1.41 -7.65
CA GLU A 35 18.11 -0.76 -7.66
C GLU A 35 18.11 0.49 -6.80
N ARG A 36 19.13 0.67 -5.95
CA ARG A 36 19.33 1.93 -5.22
C ARG A 36 19.89 2.98 -6.19
N LEU A 37 19.28 4.16 -6.22
CA LEU A 37 19.63 5.24 -7.16
C LEU A 37 20.64 6.25 -6.59
N ASN A 38 20.78 6.33 -5.27
CA ASN A 38 21.67 7.28 -4.62
C ASN A 38 22.67 6.60 -3.69
N GLU A 39 23.91 7.08 -3.73
CA GLU A 39 24.94 6.84 -2.73
C GLU A 39 24.92 7.98 -1.71
N GLY A 40 24.99 7.67 -0.42
CA GLY A 40 24.88 8.68 0.65
C GLY A 40 23.49 9.34 0.76
N GLY A 41 23.39 10.35 1.62
CA GLY A 41 22.14 11.07 1.94
C GLY A 41 21.30 10.42 3.03
N SER A 42 20.40 11.20 3.64
CA SER A 42 19.57 10.75 4.79
C SER A 42 18.41 9.84 4.40
N LYS A 43 18.07 9.72 3.11
CA LYS A 43 16.98 8.87 2.62
C LYS A 43 17.43 8.03 1.44
N ALA A 44 17.15 6.73 1.47
CA ALA A 44 17.44 5.81 0.38
C ALA A 44 16.34 5.89 -0.70
N VAL A 45 16.76 6.04 -1.96
CA VAL A 45 15.88 6.12 -3.13
C VAL A 45 16.12 4.92 -4.02
N TYR A 46 15.05 4.29 -4.48
CA TYR A 46 15.11 3.07 -5.28
C TYR A 46 14.30 3.19 -6.57
N LYS A 47 14.78 2.52 -7.61
CA LYS A 47 14.08 2.26 -8.87
C LYS A 47 13.64 0.81 -8.90
N VAL A 48 12.38 0.58 -9.24
CA VAL A 48 11.82 -0.76 -9.42
C VAL A 48 11.43 -0.92 -10.88
N SER A 49 11.92 -1.99 -11.48
CA SER A 49 11.59 -2.40 -12.83
C SER A 49 10.73 -3.65 -12.78
N LEU A 50 9.53 -3.57 -13.36
CA LEU A 50 8.56 -4.66 -13.42
C LEU A 50 8.38 -5.10 -14.87
N ARG A 51 8.14 -6.40 -15.08
CA ARG A 51 7.92 -6.99 -16.39
C ARG A 51 6.59 -7.73 -16.43
N ARG A 52 5.76 -7.43 -17.43
CA ARG A 52 4.54 -8.19 -17.68
C ARG A 52 4.87 -9.47 -18.45
N LYS A 53 4.65 -10.64 -17.83
CA LYS A 53 4.89 -11.93 -18.47
C LYS A 53 3.78 -12.33 -19.44
N GLU A 54 2.53 -12.13 -19.01
CA GLU A 54 1.35 -12.66 -19.65
C GLU A 54 0.22 -11.61 -19.66
N GLY A 55 -0.70 -11.76 -20.61
CA GLY A 55 -1.83 -10.85 -20.82
C GLY A 55 -1.52 -9.69 -21.75
N GLU A 56 -2.54 -8.87 -21.99
CA GLU A 56 -2.47 -7.73 -22.90
C GLU A 56 -1.46 -6.67 -22.43
N ASN A 57 -1.03 -5.76 -23.29
CA ASN A 57 -0.21 -4.63 -22.84
C ASN A 57 -0.98 -3.79 -21.80
N PHE A 58 -0.30 -3.42 -20.71
CA PHE A 58 -0.82 -2.46 -19.75
C PHE A 58 -0.78 -1.07 -20.39
N LEU A 59 -1.94 -0.55 -20.80
CA LEU A 59 -2.02 0.73 -21.48
C LEU A 59 -1.98 1.88 -20.47
N TYR A 60 -1.04 2.80 -20.66
CA TYR A 60 -0.92 4.00 -19.84
C TYR A 60 -0.31 5.15 -20.64
N THR A 61 -0.47 6.36 -20.13
CA THR A 61 0.10 7.57 -20.70
C THR A 61 1.12 8.19 -19.74
N PRO A 62 2.11 8.96 -20.25
CA PRO A 62 3.02 9.71 -19.41
C PRO A 62 2.27 10.53 -18.35
N GLY A 63 2.63 10.32 -17.08
CA GLY A 63 1.96 10.93 -15.92
C GLY A 63 1.00 10.00 -15.17
N ASP A 64 0.58 8.88 -15.77
CA ASP A 64 -0.22 7.88 -15.08
C ASP A 64 0.57 7.16 -13.97
N SER A 65 -0.15 6.48 -13.10
CA SER A 65 0.40 5.79 -11.92
C SER A 65 -0.17 4.37 -11.83
N ILE A 66 0.56 3.51 -11.15
CA ILE A 66 0.10 2.18 -10.74
C ILE A 66 -0.10 2.14 -9.23
N SER A 67 -0.87 1.17 -8.73
CA SER A 67 -0.91 0.88 -7.29
C SER A 67 -0.40 -0.52 -7.02
N LEU A 68 0.57 -0.63 -6.10
CA LEU A 68 1.08 -1.91 -5.62
C LEU A 68 0.24 -2.46 -4.48
N ILE A 69 -0.04 -3.76 -4.53
CA ILE A 69 -0.64 -4.49 -3.42
C ILE A 69 0.51 -5.02 -2.56
N CYS A 70 0.81 -4.34 -1.46
CA CYS A 70 1.85 -4.74 -0.51
C CYS A 70 1.27 -5.50 0.67
N SER A 71 2.15 -6.16 1.43
CA SER A 71 1.79 -6.89 2.66
C SER A 71 2.37 -6.20 3.89
N ASN A 72 1.75 -6.40 5.06
CA ASN A 72 2.39 -6.08 6.33
C ASN A 72 3.62 -6.97 6.57
N ALA A 73 4.54 -6.52 7.42
CA ALA A 73 5.73 -7.29 7.76
C ALA A 73 5.36 -8.56 8.53
N GLU A 74 6.17 -9.61 8.38
CA GLU A 74 5.98 -10.88 9.09
C GLU A 74 6.03 -10.70 10.60
N ASP A 75 6.93 -9.84 11.08
CA ASP A 75 7.11 -9.51 12.49
C ASP A 75 5.88 -8.79 13.06
N ASP A 76 5.32 -7.81 12.32
CA ASP A 76 4.09 -7.11 12.71
C ASP A 76 2.91 -8.07 12.85
N VAL A 77 2.76 -8.98 11.88
CA VAL A 77 1.68 -9.96 11.85
C VAL A 77 1.83 -10.97 12.98
N SER A 78 3.05 -11.46 13.21
CA SER A 78 3.32 -12.46 14.25
C SER A 78 3.11 -11.86 15.64
N TRP A 79 3.63 -10.64 15.86
CA TRP A 79 3.41 -9.92 17.11
C TRP A 79 1.91 -9.67 17.36
N LEU A 80 1.15 -9.24 16.36
CA LEU A 80 -0.28 -9.00 16.54
C LEU A 80 -1.04 -10.30 16.84
N LEU A 81 -0.68 -11.42 16.19
CA LEU A 81 -1.27 -12.72 16.46
C LEU A 81 -1.06 -13.14 17.93
N ASP A 82 0.13 -12.90 18.49
CA ASP A 82 0.43 -13.20 19.89
C ASP A 82 -0.39 -12.36 20.89
N HIS A 83 -0.89 -11.20 20.45
CA HIS A 83 -1.71 -10.29 21.26
C HIS A 83 -3.21 -10.34 20.88
N THR A 84 -3.61 -11.34 20.10
CA THR A 84 -5.00 -11.53 19.66
C THR A 84 -5.61 -12.74 20.34
N ASP A 85 -6.86 -12.62 20.80
CA ASP A 85 -7.60 -13.77 21.27
C ASP A 85 -8.16 -14.58 20.09
N LEU A 86 -7.53 -15.73 19.81
CA LEU A 86 -7.93 -16.59 18.69
C LEU A 86 -9.11 -17.51 19.01
N GLU A 87 -9.69 -17.43 20.22
CA GLU A 87 -10.89 -18.19 20.62
C GLU A 87 -10.73 -19.71 20.34
N GLY A 88 -9.54 -20.23 20.67
CA GLY A 88 -9.15 -21.63 20.49
C GLY A 88 -8.87 -22.06 19.05
N SER A 89 -8.84 -21.14 18.08
CA SER A 89 -8.44 -21.43 16.69
C SER A 89 -6.94 -21.24 16.46
N SER A 90 -6.41 -21.97 15.47
CA SER A 90 -5.03 -21.76 14.99
C SER A 90 -4.94 -20.47 14.14
N PRO A 91 -3.82 -19.72 14.18
CA PRO A 91 -3.57 -18.57 13.30
C PRO A 91 -3.72 -18.86 11.81
N ASP A 92 -3.52 -20.13 11.43
CA ASP A 92 -3.52 -20.62 10.05
C ASP A 92 -4.80 -21.39 9.70
N GLN A 93 -5.74 -21.50 10.64
CA GLN A 93 -7.06 -22.07 10.37
C GLN A 93 -7.94 -21.08 9.58
N SER A 94 -8.47 -21.52 8.45
CA SER A 94 -9.37 -20.70 7.62
C SER A 94 -10.69 -20.38 8.34
N LEU A 95 -11.09 -19.11 8.26
CA LEU A 95 -12.37 -18.61 8.74
C LEU A 95 -13.18 -18.05 7.57
N LEU A 96 -14.48 -18.33 7.53
CA LEU A 96 -15.40 -17.73 6.56
C LEU A 96 -15.78 -16.33 7.03
N ILE A 97 -15.56 -15.34 6.16
CA ILE A 97 -15.88 -13.94 6.45
C ILE A 97 -17.23 -13.58 5.86
N GLU A 98 -18.19 -13.27 6.73
CA GLU A 98 -19.55 -12.94 6.35
C GLU A 98 -19.94 -11.53 6.81
N ARG A 99 -20.84 -10.90 6.05
CA ARG A 99 -21.42 -9.62 6.44
C ARG A 99 -22.56 -9.86 7.41
N GLU A 100 -22.47 -9.23 8.58
CA GLU A 100 -23.61 -9.14 9.50
C GLU A 100 -24.62 -8.13 8.94
N GLN A 101 -25.87 -8.55 8.72
CA GLN A 101 -26.90 -7.78 8.01
C GLN A 101 -27.22 -6.42 8.65
N THR A 102 -26.96 -6.27 9.96
CA THR A 102 -27.35 -5.11 10.78
C THR A 102 -26.26 -4.04 10.95
N LYS A 103 -25.02 -4.26 10.46
CA LYS A 103 -23.90 -3.32 10.65
C LYS A 103 -23.37 -2.75 9.32
N LYS A 104 -22.99 -1.46 9.33
CA LYS A 104 -22.12 -0.87 8.30
C LYS A 104 -20.77 -1.57 8.38
N SER A 105 -20.54 -2.49 7.44
CA SER A 105 -19.30 -3.26 7.33
C SER A 105 -18.17 -2.42 6.74
N ASN A 106 -16.91 -2.73 7.08
CA ASN A 106 -15.74 -2.16 6.42
C ASN A 106 -15.74 -2.60 4.93
N PRO A 107 -15.95 -1.69 3.97
CA PRO A 107 -16.21 -2.06 2.57
C PRO A 107 -14.97 -2.63 1.85
N GLY A 108 -13.78 -2.53 2.44
CA GLY A 108 -12.54 -3.02 1.83
C GLY A 108 -12.08 -4.38 2.35
N LEU A 109 -12.93 -5.15 3.01
CA LEU A 109 -12.60 -6.51 3.45
C LEU A 109 -13.20 -7.56 2.50
N PRO A 110 -12.53 -8.69 2.28
CA PRO A 110 -13.04 -9.74 1.42
C PRO A 110 -14.23 -10.43 2.10
N LEU A 111 -15.31 -10.67 1.35
CA LEU A 111 -16.56 -11.27 1.83
C LEU A 111 -16.80 -12.61 1.14
N ASN A 112 -17.46 -13.53 1.85
CA ASN A 112 -17.84 -14.86 1.39
C ASN A 112 -16.64 -15.70 0.91
N VAL A 113 -15.50 -15.54 1.58
CA VAL A 113 -14.27 -16.29 1.31
C VAL A 113 -13.66 -16.82 2.60
N CYS A 114 -12.95 -17.95 2.48
CA CYS A 114 -12.24 -18.60 3.58
C CYS A 114 -10.80 -18.07 3.65
N ILE A 115 -10.45 -17.36 4.72
CA ILE A 115 -9.12 -16.79 4.93
C ILE A 115 -8.69 -16.99 6.38
N SER A 116 -7.42 -17.33 6.62
CA SER A 116 -6.88 -17.46 7.97
C SER A 116 -6.65 -16.10 8.65
N PRO A 117 -6.67 -16.03 10.00
CA PRO A 117 -6.29 -14.83 10.74
C PRO A 117 -4.95 -14.22 10.30
N ARG A 118 -3.92 -15.07 10.07
CA ARG A 118 -2.60 -14.62 9.60
C ARG A 118 -2.69 -13.87 8.26
N LEU A 119 -3.41 -14.44 7.29
CA LEU A 119 -3.55 -13.84 5.95
C LEU A 119 -4.41 -12.58 5.98
N LEU A 120 -5.44 -12.54 6.86
CA LEU A 120 -6.23 -11.33 7.10
C LEU A 120 -5.36 -10.16 7.57
N MET A 121 -4.59 -10.38 8.64
CA MET A 121 -3.69 -9.37 9.21
C MET A 121 -2.60 -8.98 8.23
N ARG A 122 -2.09 -9.91 7.43
CA ARG A 122 -1.01 -9.65 6.47
C ARG A 122 -1.44 -8.80 5.28
N HIS A 123 -2.62 -9.07 4.72
CA HIS A 123 -2.99 -8.56 3.40
C HIS A 123 -4.16 -7.59 3.39
N PHE A 124 -4.98 -7.54 4.45
CA PHE A 124 -6.24 -6.78 4.41
C PHE A 124 -6.39 -5.74 5.51
N LEU A 125 -5.56 -5.74 6.57
CA LEU A 125 -5.65 -4.78 7.68
C LEU A 125 -4.49 -3.77 7.68
N GLU A 126 -4.79 -2.48 7.82
CA GLU A 126 -3.79 -1.42 7.98
C GLU A 126 -3.38 -1.31 9.46
N LEU A 127 -2.36 -2.08 9.85
CA LEU A 127 -1.94 -2.26 11.24
C LEU A 127 -1.45 -0.95 11.88
N HIS A 128 -0.79 -0.11 11.09
CA HIS A 128 -0.16 1.11 11.59
C HIS A 128 -1.04 2.36 11.42
N SER A 129 -2.36 2.17 11.39
CA SER A 129 -3.31 3.28 11.31
C SER A 129 -3.37 4.06 12.64
N PRO A 130 -3.48 5.40 12.60
CA PRO A 130 -3.64 6.20 13.80
C PRO A 130 -4.88 5.79 14.60
N ALA A 131 -4.73 5.70 15.92
CA ALA A 131 -5.80 5.31 16.80
C ALA A 131 -6.83 6.44 16.99
N SER A 132 -8.10 6.07 16.97
CA SER A 132 -9.23 6.97 17.17
C SER A 132 -9.93 6.69 18.50
N ARG A 133 -10.77 7.62 18.99
CA ARG A 133 -11.64 7.33 20.15
C ARG A 133 -12.54 6.12 19.93
N ARG A 134 -12.96 5.87 18.68
CA ARG A 134 -13.70 4.65 18.31
C ARG A 134 -12.86 3.41 18.58
N THR A 135 -11.58 3.43 18.22
CA THR A 135 -10.63 2.33 18.50
C THR A 135 -10.58 2.01 19.99
N LEU A 136 -10.38 3.03 20.84
CA LEU A 136 -10.35 2.83 22.29
C LEU A 136 -11.66 2.25 22.83
N ASN A 137 -12.79 2.79 22.39
CA ASN A 137 -14.11 2.33 22.83
C ASN A 137 -14.39 0.87 22.45
N LEU A 138 -13.83 0.39 21.33
CA LEU A 138 -13.90 -1.03 20.97
C LEU A 138 -13.03 -1.88 21.91
N LEU A 139 -11.78 -1.47 22.18
CA LEU A 139 -10.84 -2.21 23.02
C LEU A 139 -11.34 -2.45 24.45
N VAL A 140 -12.10 -1.52 25.02
CA VAL A 140 -12.71 -1.64 26.37
C VAL A 140 -13.44 -2.98 26.60
N ASN A 141 -14.03 -3.55 25.55
CA ASN A 141 -14.82 -4.79 25.64
C ASN A 141 -13.99 -6.07 25.57
N HIS A 142 -12.66 -5.98 25.45
CA HIS A 142 -11.78 -7.11 25.17
C HIS A 142 -10.76 -7.39 26.29
N PHE A 143 -11.11 -7.06 27.54
CA PHE A 143 -10.36 -7.48 28.71
C PHE A 143 -10.86 -8.84 29.19
N LYS A 144 -9.95 -9.81 29.34
CA LYS A 144 -10.30 -11.21 29.71
C LYS A 144 -10.70 -11.40 31.17
N SER A 145 -10.28 -10.50 32.06
CA SER A 145 -10.52 -10.61 33.50
C SER A 145 -10.75 -9.24 34.10
N ASP A 146 -11.87 -9.10 34.81
CA ASP A 146 -12.14 -7.95 35.67
C ASP A 146 -11.60 -8.15 37.10
N THR A 147 -11.03 -9.32 37.40
CA THR A 147 -10.50 -9.63 38.74
C THR A 147 -9.03 -9.26 38.90
N CYS A 148 -8.25 -9.32 37.82
CA CYS A 148 -6.82 -8.95 37.81
C CYS A 148 -6.61 -7.44 38.04
N PRO A 149 -5.74 -7.01 38.98
CA PRO A 149 -5.46 -5.60 39.23
C PRO A 149 -5.00 -4.82 37.99
N THR A 150 -4.10 -5.39 37.19
CA THR A 150 -3.59 -4.75 35.97
C THR A 150 -4.70 -4.50 34.96
N SER A 151 -5.58 -5.47 34.74
CA SER A 151 -6.73 -5.32 33.85
C SER A 151 -7.69 -4.22 34.31
N ARG A 152 -7.97 -4.13 35.63
CA ARG A 152 -8.85 -3.08 36.17
C ARG A 152 -8.28 -1.69 35.94
N VAL A 153 -6.97 -1.50 36.20
CA VAL A 153 -6.28 -0.21 36.01
C VAL A 153 -6.30 0.20 34.54
N GLN A 154 -5.90 -0.71 33.64
CA GLN A 154 -5.90 -0.44 32.20
C GLN A 154 -7.30 -0.17 31.63
N LYS A 155 -8.31 -0.95 32.04
CA LYS A 155 -9.70 -0.78 31.60
C LYS A 155 -10.28 0.53 32.11
N ALA A 156 -10.01 0.93 33.36
CA ALA A 156 -10.45 2.21 33.93
C ALA A 156 -9.86 3.40 33.16
N LEU A 157 -8.56 3.37 32.85
CA LEU A 157 -7.91 4.41 32.07
C LEU A 157 -8.49 4.50 30.64
N LEU A 158 -8.76 3.38 29.98
CA LEU A 158 -9.43 3.37 28.67
C LEU A 158 -10.83 4.01 28.73
N HIS A 159 -11.63 3.70 29.75
CA HIS A 159 -12.94 4.32 29.94
C HIS A 159 -12.82 5.85 30.12
N GLN A 160 -11.86 6.31 30.91
CA GLN A 160 -11.59 7.73 31.11
C GLN A 160 -11.21 8.41 29.79
N LEU A 161 -10.27 7.84 29.03
CA LEU A 161 -9.81 8.36 27.73
C LEU A 161 -10.93 8.48 26.69
N VAL A 162 -11.90 7.57 26.71
CA VAL A 162 -13.08 7.62 25.82
C VAL A 162 -14.09 8.67 26.29
N GLY A 163 -14.20 8.87 27.60
CA GLY A 163 -15.10 9.82 28.24
C GLY A 163 -14.92 11.26 27.77
N ARG A 164 -15.97 12.09 27.97
CA ARG A 164 -15.91 13.52 27.62
C ARG A 164 -14.84 14.26 28.43
N GLU A 165 -14.74 13.96 29.71
CA GLU A 165 -13.79 14.59 30.63
C GLU A 165 -12.34 14.18 30.37
N GLY A 166 -12.10 13.00 29.79
CA GLY A 166 -10.76 12.54 29.38
C GLY A 166 -10.28 13.14 28.04
N ALA A 167 -10.99 14.10 27.47
CA ALA A 167 -10.59 14.72 26.20
C ALA A 167 -9.17 15.34 26.21
N PRO A 168 -8.74 16.06 27.27
CA PRO A 168 -7.37 16.56 27.36
C PRO A 168 -6.33 15.43 27.40
N LEU A 169 -6.65 14.35 28.12
CA LEU A 169 -5.77 13.19 28.26
C LEU A 169 -5.61 12.45 26.92
N TYR A 170 -6.72 12.18 26.23
CA TYR A 170 -6.71 11.61 24.88
C TYR A 170 -5.89 12.44 23.90
N ASN A 171 -6.10 13.76 23.92
CA ASN A 171 -5.40 14.67 23.02
C ASN A 171 -3.88 14.61 23.25
N ARG A 172 -3.46 14.77 24.51
CA ARG A 172 -2.05 14.76 24.90
C ARG A 172 -1.36 13.45 24.59
N TRP A 173 -1.93 12.31 25.00
CA TRP A 173 -1.23 11.03 24.97
C TRP A 173 -1.41 10.25 23.67
N ILE A 174 -2.54 10.43 22.97
CA ILE A 174 -2.88 9.60 21.81
C ILE A 174 -2.81 10.42 20.52
N ARG A 175 -3.59 11.50 20.44
CA ARG A 175 -3.70 12.30 19.21
C ARG A 175 -2.41 13.03 18.88
N ASP A 176 -1.88 13.80 19.82
CA ASP A 176 -0.72 14.68 19.59
C ASP A 176 0.58 13.87 19.40
N ASN A 177 0.61 12.63 19.93
CA ASN A 177 1.70 11.67 19.73
C ASN A 177 1.49 10.71 18.54
N ASN A 178 0.37 10.85 17.80
CA ASN A 178 -0.02 9.98 16.69
C ASN A 178 0.09 8.48 17.01
N LEU A 179 -0.38 8.06 18.20
CA LEU A 179 -0.39 6.64 18.55
C LEU A 179 -1.24 5.86 17.55
N THR A 180 -0.73 4.69 17.17
CA THR A 180 -1.38 3.73 16.28
C THR A 180 -2.18 2.71 17.08
N VAL A 181 -3.01 1.93 16.40
CA VAL A 181 -3.72 0.81 17.04
C VAL A 181 -2.74 -0.21 17.65
N MET A 182 -1.59 -0.48 17.00
CA MET A 182 -0.54 -1.36 17.52
C MET A 182 0.06 -0.81 18.83
N ASP A 183 0.28 0.50 18.91
CA ASP A 183 0.75 1.15 20.15
C ASP A 183 -0.26 1.00 21.30
N LEU A 184 -1.56 1.08 21.00
CA LEU A 184 -2.60 0.87 22.01
C LEU A 184 -2.64 -0.58 22.51
N ILE A 185 -2.51 -1.57 21.62
CA ILE A 185 -2.43 -2.98 22.03
C ILE A 185 -1.17 -3.23 22.86
N ALA A 186 -0.04 -2.60 22.53
CA ALA A 186 1.18 -2.67 23.31
C ALA A 186 1.07 -1.99 24.68
N THR A 187 0.31 -0.89 24.76
CA THR A 187 0.07 -0.10 25.99
C THR A 187 -0.90 -0.82 26.93
N PHE A 188 -1.98 -1.36 26.39
CA PHE A 188 -3.04 -2.05 27.13
C PHE A 188 -2.90 -3.56 26.96
N ASP A 189 -1.77 -4.12 27.39
CA ASP A 189 -1.40 -5.52 27.18
C ASP A 189 -2.32 -6.55 27.89
N ALA A 190 -3.17 -6.14 28.81
CA ALA A 190 -4.22 -7.01 29.36
C ALA A 190 -5.44 -7.14 28.41
N CYS A 191 -5.58 -6.24 27.43
CA CYS A 191 -6.62 -6.27 26.42
C CYS A 191 -6.23 -7.21 25.27
N HIS A 192 -7.05 -8.23 25.03
CA HIS A 192 -6.83 -9.24 23.99
C HIS A 192 -8.02 -9.23 23.03
N PRO A 193 -8.02 -8.36 22.01
CA PRO A 193 -9.12 -8.31 21.04
C PRO A 193 -9.23 -9.62 20.26
N THR A 194 -10.47 -10.01 19.92
CA THR A 194 -10.71 -11.19 19.07
C THR A 194 -10.40 -10.87 17.61
N VAL A 195 -10.21 -11.89 16.76
CA VAL A 195 -10.02 -11.69 15.30
C VAL A 195 -11.16 -10.86 14.70
N THR A 196 -12.40 -11.08 15.14
CA THR A 196 -13.57 -10.30 14.70
C THR A 196 -13.44 -8.83 15.09
N ALA A 197 -12.97 -8.53 16.31
CA ALA A 197 -12.76 -7.16 16.77
C ALA A 197 -11.69 -6.44 15.96
N LEU A 198 -10.62 -7.14 15.54
CA LEU A 198 -9.59 -6.57 14.70
C LEU A 198 -10.13 -6.06 13.36
N LEU A 199 -11.15 -6.71 12.79
CA LEU A 199 -11.79 -6.26 11.55
C LEU A 199 -12.53 -4.92 11.70
N ASP A 200 -12.93 -4.57 12.92
CA ASP A 200 -13.58 -3.30 13.26
C ASP A 200 -12.58 -2.25 13.81
N LEU A 201 -11.44 -2.69 14.35
CA LEU A 201 -10.35 -1.85 14.86
C LEU A 201 -9.48 -1.30 13.74
N PHE A 202 -9.09 -2.15 12.78
CA PHE A 202 -8.18 -1.78 11.69
C PHE A 202 -8.95 -1.45 10.41
N PRO A 203 -8.65 -0.32 9.74
CA PRO A 203 -9.17 -0.06 8.41
C PRO A 203 -8.51 -0.99 7.38
N SER A 204 -9.09 -1.06 6.18
CA SER A 204 -8.55 -1.91 5.12
C SER A 204 -7.18 -1.45 4.63
N LEU A 205 -6.28 -2.41 4.40
CA LEU A 205 -4.95 -2.17 3.84
C LEU A 205 -5.08 -1.67 2.40
N ARG A 206 -4.64 -0.43 2.16
CA ARG A 206 -4.80 0.23 0.86
C ARG A 206 -3.65 -0.09 -0.10
N PRO A 207 -3.90 -0.26 -1.40
CA PRO A 207 -2.85 -0.27 -2.42
C PRO A 207 -2.03 1.02 -2.41
N ARG A 208 -0.71 0.95 -2.59
CA ARG A 208 0.18 2.14 -2.57
C ARG A 208 0.48 2.65 -3.97
N PRO A 209 0.15 3.92 -4.28
CA PRO A 209 0.32 4.46 -5.63
C PRO A 209 1.76 4.90 -5.90
N TYR A 210 2.24 4.66 -7.13
CA TYR A 210 3.54 5.14 -7.63
C TYR A 210 3.39 5.64 -9.07
N SER A 211 3.97 6.80 -9.37
CA SER A 211 4.00 7.35 -10.73
C SER A 211 4.96 6.56 -11.61
N LEU A 212 4.51 6.25 -12.83
CA LEU A 212 5.34 5.57 -13.81
C LEU A 212 6.41 6.53 -14.36
N VAL A 213 7.62 5.99 -14.54
CA VAL A 213 8.82 6.71 -14.95
C VAL A 213 9.04 6.59 -16.44
N ASN A 214 8.76 5.42 -17.02
CA ASN A 214 8.94 5.18 -18.45
C ASN A 214 7.70 5.54 -19.26
N GLU A 215 7.87 5.76 -20.57
CA GLU A 215 6.75 5.83 -21.52
C GLU A 215 6.19 4.43 -21.79
N CYS A 216 4.88 4.34 -22.08
CA CYS A 216 4.24 3.09 -22.50
C CYS A 216 4.82 2.60 -23.83
N THR A 217 5.56 1.50 -23.77
CA THR A 217 5.98 0.73 -24.93
C THR A 217 4.95 -0.34 -25.22
N VAL A 218 4.31 -0.30 -26.40
CA VAL A 218 3.47 -1.40 -26.87
C VAL A 218 4.40 -2.46 -27.43
N CYS A 219 4.47 -3.61 -26.75
CA CYS A 219 5.28 -4.74 -27.21
C CYS A 219 4.46 -5.63 -28.14
N THR A 220 5.09 -6.14 -29.21
CA THR A 220 4.52 -7.10 -30.17
C THR A 220 5.45 -8.31 -30.27
N GLY A 221 4.90 -9.53 -30.31
CA GLY A 221 5.70 -10.76 -30.34
C GLY A 221 6.22 -11.15 -28.95
N ASP A 222 7.47 -11.63 -28.86
CA ASP A 222 8.08 -12.15 -27.63
C ASP A 222 8.62 -11.05 -26.68
N ASP A 223 8.48 -9.77 -27.04
CA ASP A 223 8.88 -8.67 -26.17
C ASP A 223 7.89 -8.49 -25.01
N HIS A 224 8.43 -8.28 -23.82
CA HIS A 224 7.64 -8.06 -22.62
C HIS A 224 7.62 -6.59 -22.22
N GLN A 225 6.42 -6.06 -21.95
CA GLN A 225 6.27 -4.69 -21.50
C GLN A 225 6.91 -4.47 -20.12
N GLN A 226 7.66 -3.36 -19.98
CA GLN A 226 8.26 -2.94 -18.74
C GLN A 226 7.48 -1.79 -18.09
N LEU A 227 7.28 -1.85 -16.78
CA LEU A 227 6.79 -0.74 -15.96
C LEU A 227 7.87 -0.35 -14.95
N VAL A 228 8.19 0.93 -14.88
CA VAL A 228 9.24 1.44 -13.98
C VAL A 228 8.65 2.49 -13.06
N PHE A 229 8.93 2.39 -11.78
CA PHE A 229 8.63 3.45 -10.81
C PHE A 229 9.80 3.68 -9.86
N VAL A 230 9.80 4.84 -9.21
CA VAL A 230 10.80 5.18 -8.18
C VAL A 230 10.12 5.52 -6.87
N TYR A 231 10.81 5.23 -5.77
CA TYR A 231 10.32 5.54 -4.43
C TYR A 231 11.46 5.89 -3.48
N THR A 232 11.14 6.71 -2.48
CA THR A 232 12.01 6.96 -1.33
C THR A 232 11.57 6.02 -0.22
N ARG A 233 12.49 5.27 0.40
CA ARG A 233 12.15 4.43 1.56
C ARG A 233 11.72 5.33 2.72
N VAL A 234 10.58 5.01 3.31
CA VAL A 234 10.11 5.68 4.51
C VAL A 234 10.77 4.98 5.69
N ASP A 235 11.66 5.68 6.39
CA ASP A 235 12.30 5.25 7.62
C ASP A 235 11.64 5.94 8.82
N PHE A 236 11.39 5.18 9.89
CA PHE A 236 10.97 5.71 11.18
C PHE A 236 12.12 5.57 12.17
N CYS A 237 12.31 6.59 13.01
CA CYS A 237 13.24 6.48 14.13
C CYS A 237 12.64 5.57 15.19
N ALA A 238 13.49 4.82 15.89
CA ALA A 238 13.07 4.16 17.12
C ALA A 238 12.53 5.23 18.07
N THR A 239 11.32 5.03 18.57
CA THR A 239 10.69 5.96 19.52
C THR A 239 10.64 5.30 20.88
N GLU A 240 11.12 5.98 21.91
CA GLU A 240 10.96 5.51 23.29
C GLU A 240 9.49 5.50 23.71
N ASP A 241 9.17 4.68 24.71
CA ASP A 241 7.87 4.74 25.38
C ASP A 241 7.63 6.16 25.92
N LEU A 242 6.38 6.60 25.89
CA LEU A 242 6.06 8.01 26.17
C LEU A 242 6.17 8.31 27.67
N GLY A 243 5.38 7.63 28.49
CA GLY A 243 5.30 7.89 29.92
C GLY A 243 4.16 7.15 30.59
N THR A 244 4.11 7.20 31.92
CA THR A 244 3.15 6.47 32.72
C THR A 244 2.03 7.38 33.21
N VAL A 245 0.78 6.97 33.00
CA VAL A 245 -0.42 7.62 33.52
C VAL A 245 -1.19 6.60 34.34
N GLU A 246 -1.46 6.92 35.60
CA GLU A 246 -2.28 6.08 36.48
C GLU A 246 -1.84 4.60 36.51
N GLY A 247 -0.52 4.36 36.45
CA GLY A 247 0.07 3.02 36.46
C GLY A 247 0.13 2.31 35.09
N VAL A 248 -0.26 2.99 34.00
CA VAL A 248 -0.17 2.46 32.63
C VAL A 248 0.89 3.22 31.85
N THR A 249 1.91 2.51 31.35
CA THR A 249 2.95 3.09 30.49
C THR A 249 2.52 3.05 29.03
N PHE A 250 2.44 4.22 28.40
CA PHE A 250 2.12 4.35 26.97
C PHE A 250 3.30 3.90 26.13
N ARG A 251 3.19 2.71 25.54
CA ARG A 251 4.25 2.06 24.79
C ARG A 251 4.25 2.45 23.32
N ARG A 252 5.43 2.36 22.69
CA ARG A 252 5.60 2.54 21.25
C ARG A 252 5.98 1.22 20.58
N TYR A 253 5.12 0.73 19.70
CA TYR A 253 5.42 -0.40 18.84
C TYR A 253 6.50 0.00 17.83
N GLN A 254 7.60 -0.73 17.84
CA GLN A 254 8.76 -0.41 17.01
C GLN A 254 8.56 -0.91 15.59
N ARG A 255 8.62 0.01 14.63
CA ARG A 255 8.66 -0.29 13.20
C ARG A 255 9.77 0.52 12.55
N PRO A 256 10.72 -0.09 11.82
CA PRO A 256 11.79 0.68 11.19
C PRO A 256 11.34 1.37 9.89
N HIS A 257 10.31 0.86 9.22
CA HIS A 257 9.95 1.30 7.87
C HIS A 257 8.45 1.50 7.64
N GLY A 258 8.11 2.29 6.61
CA GLY A 258 6.78 2.34 6.00
C GLY A 258 6.33 0.97 5.47
N THR A 259 5.02 0.69 5.49
CA THR A 259 4.49 -0.66 5.17
C THR A 259 4.91 -1.13 3.77
N CYS A 260 4.65 -0.33 2.73
CA CYS A 260 4.98 -0.72 1.36
C CYS A 260 6.47 -0.61 1.05
N THR A 261 7.14 0.45 1.52
CA THR A 261 8.56 0.66 1.23
C THR A 261 9.48 -0.28 2.02
N GLY A 262 9.06 -0.68 3.23
CA GLY A 262 9.70 -1.73 4.02
C GLY A 262 9.52 -3.10 3.37
N TRP A 263 8.29 -3.41 2.93
CA TRP A 263 8.02 -4.64 2.16
C TRP A 263 8.87 -4.73 0.88
N LEU A 264 9.05 -3.63 0.14
CA LEU A 264 9.94 -3.57 -1.02
C LEU A 264 11.44 -3.72 -0.65
N GLU A 265 11.86 -3.22 0.51
CA GLU A 265 13.22 -3.39 1.02
C GLU A 265 13.50 -4.86 1.40
N ASP A 266 12.56 -5.54 2.05
CA ASP A 266 12.68 -6.95 2.38
C ASP A 266 12.68 -7.81 1.11
N LEU A 267 11.84 -7.46 0.13
CA LEU A 267 11.85 -8.07 -1.18
C LEU A 267 13.21 -7.90 -1.88
N ARG A 268 13.78 -6.69 -1.85
CA ARG A 268 15.11 -6.42 -2.41
C ARG A 268 16.18 -7.30 -1.77
N LYS A 269 16.20 -7.41 -0.44
CA LYS A 269 17.14 -8.28 0.30
C LYS A 269 17.01 -9.75 -0.12
N LYS A 270 15.77 -10.23 -0.30
CA LYS A 270 15.49 -11.60 -0.77
C LYS A 270 16.02 -11.83 -2.20
N LEU A 271 15.83 -10.86 -3.09
CA LEU A 271 16.32 -10.93 -4.47
C LEU A 271 17.86 -10.88 -4.57
N THR A 272 18.54 -10.17 -3.66
CA THR A 272 20.02 -10.15 -3.65
C THR A 272 20.65 -11.47 -3.19
N GLY A 273 19.91 -12.30 -2.46
CA GLY A 273 20.39 -13.60 -1.94
C GLY A 273 19.85 -14.82 -2.67
N SER A 274 18.95 -14.65 -3.64
CA SER A 274 18.30 -15.75 -4.36
C SER A 274 18.03 -15.41 -5.81
N SER A 275 18.27 -16.36 -6.72
CA SER A 275 17.87 -16.26 -8.13
C SER A 275 16.36 -16.44 -8.35
N SER A 276 15.55 -16.54 -7.29
CA SER A 276 14.10 -16.69 -7.38
C SER A 276 13.45 -15.44 -7.98
N LYS A 277 12.65 -15.64 -9.02
CA LYS A 277 11.81 -14.60 -9.60
C LYS A 277 10.59 -14.38 -8.71
N VAL A 278 10.25 -13.13 -8.42
CA VAL A 278 9.11 -12.76 -7.57
C VAL A 278 8.13 -11.93 -8.38
N ASP A 279 6.85 -12.26 -8.28
CA ASP A 279 5.77 -11.49 -8.89
C ASP A 279 5.13 -10.55 -7.86
N LEU A 280 4.80 -9.33 -8.28
CA LEU A 280 3.99 -8.37 -7.52
C LEU A 280 2.60 -8.27 -8.13
N LEU A 281 1.62 -8.01 -7.26
CA LEU A 281 0.29 -7.61 -7.69
C LEU A 281 0.23 -6.10 -7.88
N VAL A 282 -0.17 -5.69 -9.08
CA VAL A 282 -0.24 -4.29 -9.53
C VAL A 282 -1.60 -4.04 -10.14
N ARG A 283 -2.25 -2.95 -9.77
CA ARG A 283 -3.48 -2.50 -10.43
C ARG A 283 -3.33 -1.12 -11.05
N PRO A 284 -4.06 -0.81 -12.14
CA PRO A 284 -4.16 0.55 -12.63
C PRO A 284 -4.68 1.50 -11.55
N ARG A 285 -4.13 2.72 -11.55
CA ARG A 285 -4.69 3.82 -10.77
C ARG A 285 -5.33 4.82 -11.73
N GLU A 286 -6.59 5.10 -11.49
CA GLU A 286 -7.28 6.18 -12.19
C GLU A 286 -6.59 7.53 -11.92
N ASN A 287 -6.23 8.23 -12.99
CA ASN A 287 -5.59 9.54 -12.92
C ASN A 287 -6.63 10.64 -12.73
N MET A 288 -7.21 10.70 -11.53
CA MET A 288 -8.28 11.65 -11.20
C MET A 288 -7.91 13.12 -11.39
N ASN A 289 -6.62 13.45 -11.21
CA ASN A 289 -6.11 14.81 -11.38
C ASN A 289 -5.78 15.14 -12.84
N LYS A 290 -5.95 14.18 -13.76
CA LYS A 290 -5.61 14.30 -15.19
C LYS A 290 -4.19 14.79 -15.42
N PHE A 291 -3.26 14.42 -14.54
CA PHE A 291 -1.86 14.81 -14.64
C PHE A 291 -1.19 14.01 -15.76
N ARG A 292 -1.21 14.57 -16.97
CA ARG A 292 -0.73 13.94 -18.20
C ARG A 292 0.12 14.90 -19.01
N HIS A 293 0.98 14.35 -19.85
CA HIS A 293 1.64 15.17 -20.85
C HIS A 293 0.57 15.80 -21.76
N PRO A 294 0.61 17.13 -21.99
CA PRO A 294 -0.33 17.79 -22.90
C PRO A 294 -0.27 17.16 -24.30
N SER A 295 -1.41 16.91 -24.92
CA SER A 295 -1.49 16.41 -26.30
C SER A 295 -1.13 17.53 -27.27
N VAL A 296 0.16 17.76 -27.48
CA VAL A 296 0.66 18.80 -28.37
C VAL A 296 1.28 18.13 -29.59
N ASP A 297 0.72 18.42 -30.77
CA ASP A 297 1.32 18.04 -32.04
C ASP A 297 2.67 18.74 -32.19
N ILE A 298 3.75 17.97 -32.23
CA ILE A 298 5.12 18.48 -32.31
C ILE A 298 5.41 19.12 -33.69
N SER A 299 4.52 18.94 -34.68
CA SER A 299 4.62 19.56 -35.99
C SER A 299 4.06 20.99 -36.04
N SER A 300 3.26 21.42 -35.06
CA SER A 300 2.74 22.79 -35.01
C SER A 300 3.70 23.74 -34.28
N LYS A 301 3.66 25.03 -34.63
CA LYS A 301 4.41 26.09 -33.93
C LYS A 301 4.01 26.25 -32.45
N GLU A 302 2.97 25.55 -32.00
CA GLU A 302 2.54 25.45 -30.59
C GLU A 302 3.31 24.37 -29.83
N ASN A 303 4.61 24.23 -30.09
CA ASN A 303 5.53 23.45 -29.28
C ASN A 303 5.72 24.14 -27.91
N ALA A 304 4.64 24.15 -27.09
CA ALA A 304 4.59 24.89 -25.85
C ALA A 304 5.77 24.47 -24.96
N PRO A 305 6.52 25.44 -24.41
CA PRO A 305 7.57 25.12 -23.45
C PRO A 305 6.93 24.43 -22.24
N LEU A 306 7.53 23.32 -21.80
CA LEU A 306 7.11 22.66 -20.57
C LEU A 306 8.00 23.16 -19.44
N ILE A 307 7.38 23.70 -18.39
CA ILE A 307 8.05 24.00 -17.13
C ILE A 307 7.75 22.86 -16.18
N LEU A 308 8.76 22.04 -15.88
CA LEU A 308 8.64 20.85 -15.03
C LEU A 308 9.39 21.13 -13.71
N ILE A 309 8.65 21.22 -12.60
CA ILE A 309 9.21 21.53 -11.28
C ILE A 309 9.09 20.29 -10.40
N ALA A 310 10.22 19.72 -9.98
CA ALA A 310 10.29 18.50 -9.19
C ALA A 310 11.34 18.60 -8.10
N ALA A 311 11.08 17.93 -6.96
CA ALA A 311 12.05 17.65 -5.91
C ALA A 311 12.04 16.14 -5.59
N GLY A 312 13.22 15.54 -5.45
CA GLY A 312 13.38 14.12 -5.16
C GLY A 312 12.64 13.21 -6.16
N THR A 313 11.94 12.20 -5.66
CA THR A 313 11.18 11.24 -6.48
C THR A 313 9.99 11.84 -7.22
N GLY A 314 9.65 13.11 -6.98
CA GLY A 314 8.65 13.86 -7.77
C GLY A 314 9.05 14.03 -9.24
N ILE A 315 10.31 13.74 -9.61
CA ILE A 315 10.79 13.75 -11.00
C ILE A 315 10.20 12.62 -11.85
N ALA A 316 9.67 11.55 -11.24
CA ALA A 316 9.22 10.33 -11.90
C ALA A 316 8.33 10.57 -13.15
N PRO A 317 7.18 11.26 -13.06
CA PRO A 317 6.33 11.46 -14.23
C PRO A 317 7.00 12.36 -15.29
N PHE A 318 7.90 13.27 -14.89
CA PHE A 318 8.59 14.14 -15.84
C PHE A 318 9.60 13.40 -16.71
N ILE A 319 10.22 12.33 -16.19
CA ILE A 319 11.04 11.44 -17.01
C ILE A 319 10.18 10.83 -18.12
N SER A 320 8.96 10.38 -17.80
CA SER A 320 8.03 9.84 -18.81
C SER A 320 7.64 10.89 -19.86
N PHE A 321 7.46 12.16 -19.46
CA PHE A 321 7.15 13.27 -20.36
C PHE A 321 8.31 13.54 -21.33
N LEU A 322 9.55 13.54 -20.83
CA LEU A 322 10.75 13.76 -21.64
C LEU A 322 11.00 12.62 -22.62
N GLN A 323 10.79 11.36 -22.19
CA GLN A 323 10.85 10.19 -23.07
C GLN A 323 9.81 10.28 -24.19
N TYR A 324 8.56 10.62 -23.85
CA TYR A 324 7.48 10.85 -24.81
C TYR A 324 7.86 11.89 -25.86
N ARG A 325 8.33 13.09 -25.45
CA ARG A 325 8.76 14.12 -26.41
C ARG A 325 9.95 13.67 -27.26
N ARG A 326 10.89 12.90 -26.70
CA ARG A 326 12.03 12.35 -27.45
C ARG A 326 11.56 11.39 -28.55
N ARG A 327 10.65 10.46 -28.25
CA ARG A 327 10.11 9.50 -29.24
C ARG A 327 9.37 10.23 -30.35
N GLN A 328 8.52 11.18 -30.01
CA GLN A 328 7.78 11.97 -31.00
C GLN A 328 8.71 12.75 -31.95
N ARG A 329 9.77 13.38 -31.43
CA ARG A 329 10.79 14.04 -32.27
C ARG A 329 11.53 13.06 -33.20
N GLN A 330 11.75 11.82 -32.76
CA GLN A 330 12.39 10.79 -33.59
C GLN A 330 11.47 10.28 -34.70
N GLN A 331 10.16 10.17 -34.45
CA GLN A 331 9.18 9.79 -35.47
C GLN A 331 9.07 10.85 -36.57
N VAL A 332 9.02 12.14 -36.21
CA VAL A 332 9.02 13.24 -37.19
C VAL A 332 10.29 13.24 -38.05
N ARG A 333 11.45 12.92 -37.47
CA ARG A 333 12.72 12.82 -38.24
C ARG A 333 12.78 11.62 -39.19
N ARG A 334 12.05 10.53 -38.92
CA ARG A 334 12.00 9.34 -39.79
C ARG A 334 11.06 9.51 -40.98
N PHE A 335 10.09 10.42 -40.90
CA PHE A 335 9.21 10.81 -41.99
C PHE A 335 9.34 12.31 -42.25
N PRO A 336 10.46 12.80 -42.82
CA PRO A 336 10.50 14.17 -43.28
C PRO A 336 9.40 14.33 -44.32
N CYS A 337 8.49 15.28 -44.09
CA CYS A 337 7.45 15.65 -45.02
C CYS A 337 8.14 16.13 -46.31
N ASN A 338 8.27 15.24 -47.30
CA ASN A 338 8.63 15.62 -48.67
C ASN A 338 7.44 16.38 -49.26
N THR A 339 7.30 17.64 -48.89
CA THR A 339 6.47 18.59 -49.63
C THR A 339 7.20 18.86 -50.95
N LEU A 340 6.89 18.03 -51.95
CA LEU A 340 7.12 18.33 -53.35
C LEU A 340 6.47 19.69 -53.64
N ASN A 341 7.30 20.72 -53.76
CA ASN A 341 6.93 22.02 -54.31
C ASN A 341 6.52 21.83 -55.78
N LEU A 342 5.28 21.42 -56.02
CA LEU A 342 4.61 21.62 -57.30
C LEU A 342 4.22 23.10 -57.37
N ARG A 343 5.16 23.93 -57.83
CA ARG A 343 4.84 25.25 -58.38
C ARG A 343 3.93 25.02 -59.59
N GLN A 344 2.62 25.16 -59.41
CA GLN A 344 1.72 25.44 -60.51
C GLN A 344 2.02 26.86 -61.00
N SER A 345 2.78 26.94 -62.09
CA SER A 345 2.89 28.10 -62.94
C SER A 345 1.51 28.41 -63.54
N SER A 346 0.84 29.41 -62.99
CA SER A 346 -0.32 30.05 -63.61
C SER A 346 0.16 30.90 -64.80
N VAL A 347 0.00 30.37 -66.01
CA VAL A 347 0.01 31.16 -67.24
C VAL A 347 -1.44 31.40 -67.64
N ILE A 348 -1.91 32.64 -67.48
CA ILE A 348 -3.00 33.21 -68.27
C ILE A 348 -2.61 34.66 -68.59
N ARG A 349 -2.03 34.88 -69.76
CA ARG A 349 -2.61 35.66 -70.87
C ARG A 349 -1.77 35.48 -72.12
#